data_AF-A0A4Y8XV01-F1
#
_entry.id   AF-A0A4Y8XV01-F1
#
_cell.length_a   1.000
_cell.length_b   1.000
_cell.length_c   1.000
_cell.angle_alpha   90.00
_cell.angle_beta   90.00
_cell.angle_gamma   90.00
#
_symmetry.space_group_name_H-M   'P 1'
#
loop_
_entity.id
_entity.type
_entity.pdbx_description
1 polymer ?
#
loop_
_entity_poly.entity_id
_entity_poly.type
_entity_poly.pdbx_seq_one_letter_code
_entity_poly.pdbx_strand_id
1 'polypeptide(L)'
;MSTQIPTDPPADTPVTDRAGILLVDDMEENLLALEAVLGSLNVPLVRARSGEEAMRALRRERFALVLLDVRMPGMDGFDTAAGIKRLDQAKDVPIIFLTGSDPGGGFTYRGYATGAADFVPKPFDPWVLRAKVTVFLELHRKNRQLEALLARDDVQLAEMARRLSAIDSLLGEDRGEGDDARTAQLRAHMTGLDNILRELRRGGSLQP
;
A
#
# COMPACT_ATOMS: atom_id res chain seq x y z
N MET A 1 -18.06 -20.00 -46.44
CA MET A 1 -18.72 -19.71 -45.15
C MET A 1 -18.01 -20.56 -44.10
N SER A 2 -17.46 -20.10 -42.98
CA SER A 2 -17.18 -18.78 -42.43
C SER A 2 -16.08 -18.96 -41.36
N THR A 3 -15.15 -18.02 -41.36
CA THR A 3 -14.23 -17.45 -40.35
C THR A 3 -13.96 -18.08 -38.96
N GLN A 4 -12.68 -17.93 -38.54
CA GLN A 4 -12.05 -17.90 -37.19
C GLN A 4 -12.94 -17.27 -36.07
N ILE A 5 -12.71 -17.51 -34.77
CA ILE A 5 -11.56 -17.10 -33.93
C ILE A 5 -11.57 -17.88 -32.58
N PRO A 6 -10.41 -18.21 -31.98
CA PRO A 6 -10.29 -18.63 -30.58
C PRO A 6 -10.52 -17.46 -29.62
N THR A 7 -11.48 -17.58 -28.71
CA THR A 7 -11.79 -16.57 -27.69
C THR A 7 -10.73 -16.60 -26.59
N ASP A 8 -9.72 -15.73 -26.69
CA ASP A 8 -8.98 -15.26 -25.52
C ASP A 8 -9.97 -14.59 -24.54
N PRO A 9 -9.86 -14.82 -23.22
CA PRO A 9 -10.57 -14.02 -22.24
C PRO A 9 -10.10 -12.56 -22.33
N PRO A 10 -10.98 -11.57 -22.16
CA PRO A 10 -10.67 -10.17 -22.40
C PRO A 10 -9.55 -9.68 -21.47
N ALA A 11 -8.50 -9.16 -22.11
CA ALA A 11 -7.47 -8.33 -21.51
C ALA A 11 -8.09 -6.99 -21.07
N ASP A 12 -8.73 -6.97 -19.91
CA ASP A 12 -8.94 -5.75 -19.10
C ASP A 12 -9.52 -6.10 -17.71
N THR A 13 -8.87 -7.03 -17.00
CA THR A 13 -9.04 -7.04 -15.54
C THR A 13 -8.13 -5.93 -15.01
N PRO A 14 -8.65 -4.89 -14.34
CA PRO A 14 -7.78 -3.91 -13.71
C PRO A 14 -6.86 -4.68 -12.77
N VAL A 15 -5.54 -4.61 -13.03
CA VAL A 15 -4.52 -5.11 -12.12
C VAL A 15 -4.86 -4.50 -10.78
N THR A 16 -5.36 -5.33 -9.89
CA THR A 16 -6.03 -4.87 -8.69
C THR A 16 -4.91 -4.29 -7.84
N ASP A 17 -4.90 -2.98 -7.63
CA ASP A 17 -4.05 -2.28 -6.64
C ASP A 17 -4.46 -2.67 -5.19
N ARG A 18 -4.90 -3.92 -5.01
CA ARG A 18 -5.26 -4.56 -3.75
C ARG A 18 -4.06 -5.39 -3.34
N ALA A 19 -3.19 -4.79 -2.54
CA ALA A 19 -2.13 -5.53 -1.88
C ALA A 19 -2.74 -6.76 -1.17
N GLY A 20 -2.20 -7.94 -1.48
CA GLY A 20 -2.74 -9.22 -1.02
C GLY A 20 -2.34 -9.55 0.42
N ILE A 21 -2.76 -10.71 0.90
CA ILE A 21 -2.28 -11.32 2.13
C ILE A 21 -1.35 -12.48 1.75
N LEU A 22 -0.13 -12.48 2.28
CA LEU A 22 0.80 -13.60 2.14
C LEU A 22 0.60 -14.57 3.31
N LEU A 23 0.32 -15.83 2.99
CA LEU A 23 0.15 -16.93 3.93
C LEU A 23 1.39 -17.80 3.87
N VAL A 24 2.11 -17.94 4.99
CA VAL A 24 3.37 -18.69 5.06
C VAL A 24 3.26 -19.78 6.12
N ASP A 25 3.24 -21.03 5.68
CA ASP A 25 3.16 -22.23 6.54
C ASP A 25 3.66 -23.43 5.73
N ASP A 26 4.45 -24.33 6.32
CA ASP A 26 5.03 -25.48 5.62
C ASP A 26 4.00 -26.57 5.32
N MET A 27 2.90 -26.59 6.09
CA MET A 27 1.82 -27.56 5.94
C MET A 27 0.70 -27.03 5.03
N GLU A 28 0.45 -27.73 3.92
CA GLU A 28 -0.61 -27.39 2.96
C GLU A 28 -2.01 -27.30 3.62
N GLU A 29 -2.26 -28.14 4.61
CA GLU A 29 -3.52 -28.17 5.37
C GLU A 29 -3.77 -26.86 6.14
N ASN A 30 -2.71 -26.27 6.72
CA ASN A 30 -2.80 -25.00 7.42
C ASN A 30 -3.08 -23.86 6.44
N LEU A 31 -2.41 -23.85 5.28
CA LEU A 31 -2.66 -22.87 4.22
C LEU A 31 -4.10 -22.94 3.72
N LEU A 32 -4.62 -24.15 3.49
CA LEU A 32 -6.01 -24.37 3.07
C LEU A 32 -7.01 -23.87 4.13
N ALA A 33 -6.73 -24.14 5.40
CA ALA A 33 -7.57 -23.65 6.50
C ALA A 33 -7.58 -22.12 6.57
N LEU A 34 -6.41 -21.47 6.45
CA LEU A 34 -6.30 -20.01 6.42
C LEU A 34 -7.10 -19.41 5.27
N GLU A 35 -7.02 -20.00 4.08
CA GLU A 35 -7.82 -19.54 2.95
C GLU A 35 -9.32 -19.71 3.16
N ALA A 36 -9.76 -20.84 3.74
CA ALA A 36 -11.18 -21.03 4.06
C ALA A 36 -11.69 -19.97 5.04
N VAL A 37 -10.87 -19.58 6.03
CA VAL A 37 -11.22 -18.56 7.02
C VAL A 37 -11.26 -17.15 6.40
N LEU A 38 -10.31 -16.84 5.52
CA LEU A 38 -10.07 -15.50 4.99
C LEU A 38 -10.70 -15.24 3.62
N GLY A 39 -11.13 -16.28 2.89
CA GLY A 39 -11.68 -16.17 1.54
C GLY A 39 -12.90 -15.24 1.46
N SER A 40 -13.67 -15.12 2.54
CA SER A 40 -14.78 -14.17 2.66
C SER A 40 -14.38 -12.69 2.56
N LEU A 41 -13.10 -12.35 2.71
CA LEU A 41 -12.60 -10.97 2.67
C LEU A 41 -12.39 -10.43 1.24
N ASN A 42 -12.52 -11.27 0.20
CA ASN A 42 -12.38 -10.88 -1.22
C ASN A 42 -11.07 -10.10 -1.52
N VAL A 43 -9.98 -10.50 -0.87
CA VAL A 43 -8.62 -10.00 -1.12
C VAL A 43 -7.76 -11.11 -1.70
N PRO A 44 -6.74 -10.79 -2.53
CA PRO A 44 -5.81 -11.80 -3.03
C PRO A 44 -5.11 -12.51 -1.86
N LEU A 45 -5.15 -13.83 -1.84
CA LEU A 45 -4.40 -14.67 -0.91
C LEU A 45 -3.29 -15.37 -1.69
N VAL A 46 -2.05 -15.23 -1.24
CA VAL A 46 -0.88 -15.87 -1.85
C VAL A 46 -0.28 -16.83 -0.85
N ARG A 47 -0.03 -18.06 -1.26
CA ARG A 47 0.56 -19.11 -0.43
C ARG A 47 2.08 -19.18 -0.61
N ALA A 48 2.78 -19.46 0.48
CA ALA A 48 4.17 -19.85 0.49
C ALA A 48 4.38 -20.98 1.50
N ARG A 49 5.12 -22.01 1.10
CA ARG A 49 5.38 -23.20 1.91
C ARG A 49 6.71 -23.17 2.64
N SER A 50 7.42 -22.05 2.54
CA SER A 50 8.71 -21.82 3.18
C SER A 50 9.01 -20.33 3.25
N GLY A 51 9.95 -19.95 4.12
CA GLY A 51 10.48 -18.59 4.16
C GLY A 51 11.10 -18.14 2.83
N GLU A 52 11.76 -19.04 2.09
CA GLU A 52 12.32 -18.72 0.78
C GLU A 52 11.24 -18.41 -0.27
N GLU A 53 10.15 -19.18 -0.29
CA GLU A 53 8.99 -18.89 -1.13
C GLU A 53 8.34 -17.56 -0.76
N ALA A 54 8.20 -17.28 0.54
CA ALA A 54 7.66 -16.02 1.03
C ALA A 54 8.52 -14.83 0.56
N MET A 55 9.84 -14.94 0.69
CA MET A 55 10.78 -13.91 0.24
C MET A 55 10.74 -13.72 -1.29
N ARG A 56 10.56 -14.79 -2.07
CA ARG A 56 10.38 -14.70 -3.52
C ARG A 56 9.07 -13.99 -3.87
N ALA A 57 7.97 -14.29 -3.18
CA ALA A 57 6.68 -13.63 -3.37
C ALA A 57 6.77 -12.13 -3.06
N LEU A 58 7.34 -11.77 -1.90
CA LEU A 58 7.51 -10.37 -1.46
C LEU A 58 8.39 -9.52 -2.39
N ARG A 59 9.25 -10.16 -3.19
CA ARG A 59 10.04 -9.47 -4.23
C ARG A 59 9.23 -9.16 -5.49
N ARG A 60 8.23 -9.97 -5.80
CA ARG A 60 7.43 -9.89 -7.04
C ARG A 60 6.19 -9.02 -6.88
N GLU A 61 5.58 -9.07 -5.71
CA GLU A 61 4.25 -8.50 -5.45
C GLU A 61 4.24 -7.70 -4.13
N ARG A 62 3.24 -6.83 -3.99
CA ARG A 62 3.01 -6.06 -2.75
C ARG A 62 1.94 -6.71 -1.90
N PHE A 63 2.19 -6.72 -0.59
CA PHE A 63 1.29 -7.33 0.39
C PHE A 63 0.86 -6.30 1.44
N ALA A 64 -0.39 -6.37 1.84
CA ALA A 64 -0.93 -5.58 2.94
C ALA A 64 -0.58 -6.19 4.31
N LEU A 65 -0.37 -7.51 4.34
CA LEU A 65 -0.16 -8.28 5.55
C LEU A 65 0.53 -9.61 5.23
N VAL A 66 1.39 -10.07 6.14
CA VAL A 66 1.94 -11.44 6.14
C VAL A 66 1.42 -12.19 7.36
N LEU A 67 0.82 -13.36 7.15
CA LEU A 67 0.57 -14.36 8.19
C LEU A 67 1.69 -15.40 8.12
N LEU A 68 2.45 -15.55 9.20
CA LEU A 68 3.67 -16.34 9.19
C LEU A 68 3.67 -17.35 10.33
N ASP A 69 3.76 -18.63 10.00
CA ASP A 69 3.98 -19.66 11.00
C ASP A 69 5.36 -19.52 11.64
N VAL A 70 5.43 -19.68 12.96
CA VAL A 70 6.70 -19.67 13.67
C VAL A 70 7.46 -20.97 13.46
N ARG A 71 6.78 -22.12 13.46
CA ARG A 71 7.45 -23.42 13.48
C ARG A 71 7.52 -24.06 12.10
N MET A 72 8.52 -23.67 11.32
CA MET A 72 8.83 -24.30 10.03
C MET A 72 10.15 -25.10 10.08
N PRO A 73 10.26 -26.23 9.34
CA PRO A 73 11.52 -26.95 9.16
C PRO A 73 12.58 -26.10 8.45
N GLY A 74 13.82 -26.16 8.92
CA GLY A 74 14.97 -25.48 8.29
C GLY A 74 15.12 -24.02 8.69
N MET A 75 14.17 -23.16 8.33
CA MET A 75 14.19 -21.72 8.64
C MET A 75 13.01 -21.37 9.55
N ASP A 76 13.31 -20.89 10.76
CA ASP A 76 12.32 -20.44 11.73
C ASP A 76 11.54 -19.21 11.18
N GLY A 77 10.26 -19.09 11.52
CA GLY A 77 9.43 -17.94 11.13
C GLY A 77 10.05 -16.61 11.58
N PHE A 78 10.78 -16.58 12.70
CA PHE A 78 11.48 -15.36 13.12
C PHE A 78 12.60 -14.94 12.16
N ASP A 79 13.38 -15.89 11.65
CA ASP A 79 14.45 -15.58 10.70
C ASP A 79 13.85 -15.10 9.38
N THR A 80 12.73 -15.71 8.98
CA THR A 80 11.96 -15.28 7.80
C THR A 80 11.51 -13.84 7.98
N ALA A 81 10.86 -13.52 9.10
CA ALA A 81 10.42 -12.16 9.41
C ALA A 81 11.58 -11.16 9.42
N ALA A 82 12.72 -11.50 10.04
CA ALA A 82 13.90 -10.66 10.02
C ALA A 82 14.41 -10.44 8.59
N GLY A 83 14.34 -11.45 7.72
CA GLY A 83 14.62 -11.34 6.29
C GLY A 83 13.68 -10.37 5.58
N ILE A 84 12.38 -10.47 5.84
CA ILE A 84 11.35 -9.57 5.29
C ILE A 84 11.63 -8.13 5.70
N LYS A 85 11.95 -7.89 6.98
CA LYS A 85 12.25 -6.55 7.51
C LYS A 85 13.51 -5.91 6.93
N ARG A 86 14.42 -6.71 6.35
CA ARG A 86 15.60 -6.19 5.62
C ARG A 86 15.32 -5.84 4.15
N LEU A 87 14.15 -6.19 3.63
CA LEU A 87 13.79 -5.91 2.24
C LEU A 87 13.11 -4.54 2.14
N ASP A 88 13.71 -3.58 1.44
CA ASP A 88 13.21 -2.19 1.41
C ASP A 88 11.76 -2.05 0.97
N GLN A 89 11.31 -2.89 0.03
CA GLN A 89 9.92 -2.87 -0.46
C GLN A 89 8.91 -3.58 0.46
N ALA A 90 9.37 -4.32 1.47
CA ALA A 90 8.52 -5.11 2.37
C ALA A 90 8.75 -4.86 3.85
N LYS A 91 9.71 -4.00 4.22
CA LYS A 91 10.07 -3.73 5.63
C LYS A 91 8.91 -3.18 6.46
N ASP A 92 8.02 -2.43 5.83
CA ASP A 92 6.86 -1.82 6.49
C ASP A 92 5.62 -2.72 6.47
N VAL A 93 5.69 -3.89 5.80
CA VAL A 93 4.57 -4.83 5.78
C VAL A 93 4.40 -5.42 7.19
N PRO A 94 3.19 -5.34 7.78
CA PRO A 94 2.93 -5.94 9.07
C PRO A 94 3.00 -7.46 8.97
N ILE A 95 3.53 -8.09 10.03
CA ILE A 95 3.65 -9.54 10.14
C ILE A 95 2.87 -9.97 11.39
N ILE A 96 1.92 -10.88 11.20
CA ILE A 96 1.24 -11.58 12.30
C ILE A 96 1.81 -12.98 12.38
N PHE A 97 2.36 -13.33 13.53
CA PHE A 97 2.85 -14.66 13.76
C PHE A 97 1.72 -15.60 14.16
N LEU A 98 1.67 -16.76 13.51
CA LEU A 98 0.85 -17.88 13.96
C LEU A 98 1.73 -18.75 14.85
N THR A 99 1.38 -18.85 16.13
CA THR A 99 2.22 -19.53 17.14
C THR A 99 1.56 -20.82 17.58
N GLY A 100 2.32 -21.91 17.73
CA GLY A 100 1.84 -23.10 18.45
C GLY A 100 1.83 -22.87 19.96
N SER A 101 1.42 -23.88 20.73
CA SER A 101 1.59 -23.89 22.19
C SER A 101 3.06 -23.64 22.54
N ASP A 102 3.32 -22.62 23.34
CA ASP A 102 4.64 -22.20 23.83
C ASP A 102 4.82 -22.71 25.27
N PRO A 103 5.59 -23.79 25.52
CA PRO A 103 5.83 -24.25 26.88
C PRO A 103 6.73 -23.31 27.70
N GLY A 104 7.40 -22.33 27.06
CA GLY A 104 8.52 -21.57 27.67
C GLY A 104 8.46 -20.05 27.55
N GLY A 105 7.45 -19.47 26.89
CA GLY A 105 7.25 -18.02 26.76
C GLY A 105 8.29 -17.28 25.90
N GLY A 106 9.16 -18.01 25.18
CA GLY A 106 10.28 -17.46 24.43
C GLY A 106 9.89 -16.87 23.07
N PHE A 107 8.75 -17.27 22.51
CA PHE A 107 8.33 -16.82 21.18
C PHE A 107 7.87 -15.37 21.18
N THR A 108 7.25 -14.93 22.27
CA THR A 108 6.73 -13.57 22.43
C THR A 108 7.87 -12.53 22.45
N TYR A 109 8.97 -12.83 23.16
CA TYR A 109 10.12 -11.91 23.26
C TYR A 109 10.87 -11.77 21.92
N ARG A 110 11.16 -12.89 21.24
CA ARG A 110 11.85 -12.86 19.94
C ARG A 110 11.01 -12.19 18.86
N GLY A 111 9.69 -12.41 18.85
CA GLY A 111 8.83 -11.81 17.85
C GLY A 111 8.71 -10.29 17.98
N TYR A 112 8.64 -9.74 19.20
CA TYR A 112 8.72 -8.29 19.39
C TYR A 112 10.06 -7.71 18.94
N ALA A 113 11.17 -8.41 19.20
CA ALA A 113 12.49 -7.99 18.73
C ALA A 113 12.60 -7.97 17.18
N THR A 114 11.83 -8.81 16.48
CA THR A 114 11.74 -8.82 15.01
C THR A 114 10.76 -7.80 14.42
N GLY A 115 10.05 -7.02 15.25
CA GLY A 115 9.05 -6.05 14.80
C GLY A 115 7.74 -6.68 14.35
N ALA A 116 7.30 -7.75 15.02
CA ALA A 116 5.97 -8.33 14.84
C ALA A 116 4.87 -7.30 15.09
N ALA A 117 3.82 -7.34 14.28
CA ALA A 117 2.65 -6.50 14.48
C ALA A 117 1.64 -7.14 15.46
N ASP A 118 1.51 -8.48 15.46
CA ASP A 118 0.63 -9.22 16.36
C ASP A 118 0.99 -10.72 16.41
N PHE A 119 0.35 -11.47 17.30
CA PHE A 119 0.46 -12.92 17.44
C PHE A 119 -0.93 -13.57 17.55
N VAL A 120 -1.09 -14.72 16.91
CA VAL A 120 -2.32 -15.51 16.95
C VAL A 120 -1.96 -16.96 17.32
N PRO A 121 -2.36 -17.43 18.51
CA PRO A 121 -2.07 -18.80 18.93
C PRO A 121 -2.91 -19.82 18.16
N LYS A 122 -2.31 -20.95 17.80
CA LYS A 122 -2.92 -22.15 17.25
C LYS A 122 -3.33 -23.08 18.42
N PRO A 123 -4.55 -23.65 18.42
CA PRO A 123 -5.63 -23.41 17.47
C PRO A 123 -6.24 -22.01 17.64
N PHE A 124 -6.48 -21.31 16.54
CA PHE A 124 -7.09 -19.98 16.54
C PHE A 124 -8.57 -20.03 16.24
N ASP A 125 -9.31 -19.08 16.81
CA ASP A 125 -10.70 -18.84 16.43
C ASP A 125 -10.74 -18.14 15.05
N PRO A 126 -11.44 -18.69 14.05
CA PRO A 126 -11.59 -18.09 12.73
C PRO A 126 -12.08 -16.64 12.73
N TRP A 127 -13.00 -16.30 13.63
CA TRP A 127 -13.53 -14.95 13.77
C TRP A 127 -12.45 -14.00 14.30
N VAL A 128 -11.67 -14.42 15.30
CA VAL A 128 -10.57 -13.61 15.85
C VAL A 128 -9.51 -13.34 14.79
N LEU A 129 -9.08 -14.35 14.05
CA LEU A 129 -8.10 -14.17 12.98
C LEU A 129 -8.62 -13.21 11.92
N ARG A 130 -9.87 -13.40 11.47
CA ARG A 130 -10.50 -12.52 10.47
C ARG A 130 -10.58 -11.07 10.96
N ALA A 131 -10.97 -10.86 12.22
CA ALA A 131 -11.07 -9.52 12.79
C ALA A 131 -9.71 -8.82 12.78
N LYS A 132 -8.65 -9.51 13.24
CA LYS A 132 -7.28 -8.97 13.22
C LYS A 132 -6.81 -8.63 11.81
N VAL A 133 -6.94 -9.57 10.87
CA VAL A 133 -6.60 -9.35 9.46
C VAL A 133 -7.35 -8.14 8.88
N THR A 134 -8.66 -8.02 9.16
CA THR A 134 -9.50 -6.92 8.67
C THR A 134 -8.96 -5.57 9.14
N VAL A 135 -8.57 -5.44 10.41
CA VAL A 135 -7.97 -4.20 10.94
C VAL A 135 -6.70 -3.82 10.18
N PHE A 136 -5.81 -4.76 9.91
CA PHE A 136 -4.59 -4.49 9.14
C PHE A 136 -4.86 -4.12 7.68
N LEU A 137 -5.85 -4.75 7.04
CA LEU A 137 -6.28 -4.37 5.70
C LEU A 137 -6.84 -2.95 5.65
N GLU A 138 -7.65 -2.57 6.63
CA GLU A 138 -8.19 -1.20 6.74
C GLU A 138 -7.07 -0.17 6.98
N LEU A 139 -6.12 -0.49 7.87
CA LEU A 139 -4.96 0.35 8.13
C LEU A 139 -4.12 0.54 6.86
N HIS A 140 -3.87 -0.54 6.13
CA HIS A 140 -3.15 -0.49 4.85
C HIS A 140 -3.87 0.42 3.84
N ARG A 141 -5.20 0.27 3.69
CA ARG A 141 -6.00 1.13 2.80
C ARG A 141 -5.93 2.60 3.20
N LYS A 142 -6.05 2.91 4.50
CA LYS A 142 -5.97 4.28 5.01
C LYS A 142 -4.58 4.90 4.78
N ASN A 143 -3.51 4.16 5.03
CA ASN A 143 -2.15 4.63 4.79
C ASN A 143 -1.90 4.91 3.30
N ARG A 144 -2.36 4.02 2.41
CA ARG A 144 -2.28 4.24 0.95
C ARG A 144 -3.07 5.47 0.49
N GLN A 145 -4.24 5.70 1.08
CA GLN A 145 -5.02 6.92 0.81
C GLN A 145 -4.28 8.18 1.25
N LEU A 146 -3.66 8.15 2.44
CA LEU A 146 -2.89 9.27 2.95
C LEU A 146 -1.65 9.55 2.10
N GLU A 147 -0.89 8.52 1.74
CA GLU A 147 0.25 8.63 0.82
C GLU A 147 -0.16 9.25 -0.52
N ALA A 148 -1.30 8.82 -1.07
CA ALA A 148 -1.82 9.35 -2.33
C ALA A 148 -2.26 10.83 -2.21
N LEU A 149 -2.76 11.26 -1.05
CA LEU A 149 -3.09 12.67 -0.80
C LEU A 149 -1.82 13.51 -0.69
N LEU A 150 -0.85 13.09 0.11
CA LEU A 150 0.42 13.81 0.27
C LEU A 150 1.16 13.94 -1.06
N ALA A 151 1.21 12.88 -1.86
CA ALA A 151 1.85 12.92 -3.18
C ALA A 151 1.15 13.90 -4.15
N ARG A 152 -0.18 14.07 -4.03
CA ARG A 152 -0.92 15.07 -4.83
C ARG A 152 -0.58 16.49 -4.39
N ASP A 153 -0.52 16.73 -3.09
CA ASP A 153 -0.18 18.04 -2.53
C ASP A 153 1.25 18.45 -2.92
N ASP A 154 2.21 17.52 -2.88
CA ASP A 154 3.60 17.78 -3.32
C ASP A 154 3.68 18.20 -4.80
N VAL A 155 2.94 17.54 -5.68
CA VAL A 155 2.86 17.89 -7.10
C VAL A 155 2.25 19.29 -7.28
N GLN A 156 1.20 19.62 -6.51
CA GLN A 156 0.58 20.94 -6.54
C GLN A 156 1.52 22.04 -6.04
N LEU A 157 2.25 21.82 -4.96
CA LEU A 157 3.23 22.77 -4.44
C LEU A 157 4.37 23.00 -5.44
N ALA A 158 4.86 21.93 -6.09
CA ALA A 158 5.88 22.05 -7.13
C ALA A 158 5.39 22.80 -8.38
N GLU A 159 4.11 22.64 -8.74
CA GLU A 159 3.45 23.44 -9.80
C GLU A 159 3.38 24.92 -9.42
N MET A 160 2.93 25.23 -8.19
CA MET A 160 2.82 26.60 -7.68
C MET A 160 4.19 27.29 -7.64
N ALA A 161 5.22 26.62 -7.12
CA ALA A 161 6.58 27.15 -7.06
C ALA A 161 7.15 27.47 -8.45
N ARG A 162 6.93 26.59 -9.43
CA ARG A 162 7.35 26.83 -10.83
C ARG A 162 6.67 28.06 -11.43
N ARG A 163 5.38 28.27 -11.17
CA ARG A 163 4.65 29.45 -11.69
C ARG A 163 5.10 30.75 -11.02
N LEU A 164 5.34 30.75 -9.71
CA LEU A 164 5.86 31.92 -9.00
C LEU A 164 7.24 32.31 -9.53
N SER A 165 8.14 31.35 -9.74
CA SER A 165 9.45 31.61 -10.33
C SER A 165 9.38 32.16 -11.76
N ALA A 166 8.41 31.72 -12.56
CA ALA A 166 8.18 32.27 -13.89
C ALA A 166 7.69 33.74 -13.84
N ILE A 167 6.80 34.07 -12.89
CA ILE A 167 6.34 35.45 -12.68
C ILE A 167 7.51 36.33 -12.21
N ASP A 168 8.30 35.87 -11.26
CA ASP A 168 9.46 36.61 -10.74
C ASP A 168 10.50 36.88 -11.82
N SER A 169 10.74 35.91 -12.72
CA SER A 169 11.63 36.10 -13.88
C SER A 169 11.12 37.17 -14.83
N LEU A 170 9.80 37.26 -15.06
CA LEU A 170 9.18 38.32 -15.90
C LEU A 170 9.20 39.70 -15.24
N LEU A 171 9.26 39.76 -13.90
CA LEU A 171 9.33 41.00 -13.13
C LEU A 171 10.79 41.46 -12.92
N GLY A 172 11.75 40.54 -12.88
CA GLY A 172 13.19 40.82 -12.75
C GLY A 172 13.87 41.28 -14.05
N GLU A 173 13.26 41.02 -15.21
CA GLU A 173 13.67 41.61 -16.48
C GLU A 173 13.08 43.02 -16.60
N ASP A 174 13.79 44.04 -16.11
CA ASP A 174 13.48 45.43 -16.44
C ASP A 174 14.70 46.15 -17.01
N ARG A 175 14.62 46.46 -18.31
CA ARG A 175 14.98 47.76 -18.90
C ARG A 175 14.59 47.77 -20.40
N GLY A 176 13.34 48.15 -20.66
CA GLY A 176 12.91 48.70 -21.96
C GLY A 176 11.71 48.02 -22.60
N GLU A 177 10.65 48.81 -22.81
CA GLU A 177 9.53 48.62 -23.74
C GLU A 177 8.23 47.94 -23.23
N GLY A 178 7.17 48.76 -23.12
CA GLY A 178 5.78 48.35 -23.41
C GLY A 178 4.84 48.06 -22.23
N ASP A 179 4.40 49.10 -21.51
CA ASP A 179 3.51 49.03 -20.33
C ASP A 179 2.13 48.35 -20.56
N ASP A 180 1.62 48.36 -21.79
CA ASP A 180 0.29 47.82 -22.13
C ASP A 180 0.24 46.30 -22.31
N ALA A 181 1.28 45.69 -22.90
CA ALA A 181 1.35 44.23 -23.03
C ALA A 181 1.56 43.57 -21.66
N ARG A 182 2.34 44.23 -20.80
CA ARG A 182 2.66 43.80 -19.44
C ARG A 182 1.42 43.81 -18.54
N THR A 183 0.62 44.87 -18.59
CA THR A 183 -0.63 44.97 -17.82
C THR A 183 -1.70 43.98 -18.31
N ALA A 184 -1.79 43.72 -19.61
CA ALA A 184 -2.69 42.69 -20.15
C ALA A 184 -2.30 41.28 -19.69
N GLN A 185 -0.99 40.99 -19.65
CA GLN A 185 -0.46 39.69 -19.27
C GLN A 185 -0.56 39.43 -17.76
N LEU A 186 -0.30 40.45 -16.92
CA LEU A 186 -0.54 40.39 -15.47
C LEU A 186 -2.03 40.13 -15.17
N ARG A 187 -2.93 40.81 -15.90
CA ARG A 187 -4.37 40.67 -15.71
C ARG A 187 -4.85 39.27 -16.09
N ALA A 188 -4.32 38.69 -17.17
CA ALA A 188 -4.62 37.33 -17.57
C ALA A 188 -4.19 36.30 -16.51
N HIS A 189 -3.01 36.46 -15.91
CA HIS A 189 -2.52 35.57 -14.85
C HIS A 189 -3.26 35.75 -13.50
N MET A 190 -3.58 36.98 -13.08
CA MET A 190 -4.43 37.21 -11.90
C MET A 190 -5.82 36.60 -12.06
N THR A 191 -6.40 36.69 -13.27
CA THR A 191 -7.70 36.07 -13.56
C THR A 191 -7.65 34.54 -13.43
N GLY A 192 -6.53 33.92 -13.81
CA GLY A 192 -6.29 32.50 -13.60
C GLY A 192 -6.21 32.11 -12.11
N LEU A 193 -5.57 32.95 -11.30
CA LEU A 193 -5.41 32.74 -9.86
C LEU A 193 -6.76 32.87 -9.11
N ASP A 194 -7.58 33.85 -9.51
CA ASP A 194 -8.95 34.04 -8.98
C ASP A 194 -9.91 32.91 -9.36
N ASN A 195 -9.70 32.25 -10.51
CA ASN A 195 -10.51 31.08 -10.89
C ASN A 195 -10.17 29.85 -10.05
N ILE A 196 -8.89 29.62 -9.75
CA ILE A 196 -8.46 28.49 -8.91
C ILE A 196 -8.86 28.70 -7.44
N LEU A 197 -8.74 29.92 -6.90
CA LEU A 197 -9.25 30.23 -5.56
C LEU A 197 -10.77 30.02 -5.47
N ARG A 198 -11.50 30.27 -6.56
CA ARG A 198 -12.93 29.95 -6.66
C ARG A 198 -13.22 28.45 -6.73
N GLU A 199 -12.39 27.67 -7.41
CA GLU A 199 -12.53 26.20 -7.45
C GLU A 199 -12.23 25.56 -6.10
N LEU A 200 -11.18 26.00 -5.39
CA LEU A 200 -10.84 25.54 -4.05
C LEU A 200 -11.96 25.86 -3.04
N ARG A 201 -12.59 27.03 -3.17
CA ARG A 201 -13.71 27.46 -2.30
C ARG A 201 -15.01 26.70 -2.61
N ARG A 202 -15.15 26.11 -3.80
CA ARG A 202 -16.25 25.20 -4.17
C ARG A 202 -16.00 23.74 -3.79
N GLY A 203 -14.74 23.30 -3.76
CA GLY A 203 -14.37 21.95 -3.29
C GLY A 203 -14.46 21.76 -1.77
N GLY A 204 -14.49 22.85 -1.00
CA GLY A 204 -14.56 22.84 0.48
C GLY A 204 -15.96 22.79 1.10
N SER A 205 -17.05 22.79 0.33
CA SER A 205 -18.41 22.66 0.87
C SER A 205 -18.90 21.21 0.83
N LEU A 206 -18.33 20.36 1.68
CA LEU A 206 -19.08 19.23 2.21
C LEU A 206 -19.98 19.79 3.31
N GLN A 207 -21.27 19.94 2.98
CA GLN A 207 -22.34 20.32 3.90
C GLN A 207 -22.45 19.32 5.08
N PRO A 208 -22.93 19.77 6.25
CA PRO A 208 -23.01 18.98 7.48
C PRO A 208 -23.92 17.75 7.39
#